data_AF-C7H204-F1
#
_entry.id   AF-C7H204-F1
#
_cell.length_a   1.000
_cell.length_b   1.000
_cell.length_c   1.000
_cell.angle_alpha   90.00
_cell.angle_beta   90.00
_cell.angle_gamma   90.00
#
_symmetry.space_group_name_H-M   'P 1'
#
loop_
_entity.id
_entity.type
_entity.pdbx_description
1 polymer ?
#
loop_
_entity_poly.entity_id
_entity_poly.type
_entity_poly.pdbx_seq_one_letter_code
_entity_poly.pdbx_strand_id
1 'polypeptide(L)'
;MKQDPFWLYFIQRLSLLSIASFTKHFLLLLLFFPERIFAKILCHARGKNRKIFPAFTQFYHDLVLNLKQWEPPGAVPEQGKGVCPMQHGSLRAPVRVFMAAVLLCLSFLAAPKAAAAQLQDVNGIMLLSFDSQQIVSIGNQTSGRCSWYALRYARTILDGKPCSGSGMWSNGAVWSAAGYYAYSGSLSGCLSRLYEELQAGRPVIVHLKNTAVSGVSKHTNRVTSYEYHLSGSGWKEVNYPHIATSSTYGHWVCVVGISPTADPENLRESDFYALDPARVSVNGTLAVTKLLDGTIWTDNSPLKVAA
;
A
#
# COMPACT_ATOMS: atom_id res chain seq x y z
N MET A 1 18.36 -40.78 23.71
CA MET A 1 18.76 -40.44 22.33
C MET A 1 19.25 -38.99 22.33
N LYS A 2 20.51 -38.78 21.95
CA LYS A 2 21.16 -37.46 21.91
C LYS A 2 20.46 -36.58 20.87
N GLN A 3 20.10 -35.35 21.23
CA GLN A 3 19.61 -34.37 20.26
C GLN A 3 20.78 -33.96 19.36
N ASP A 4 20.56 -34.09 18.05
CA ASP A 4 21.57 -33.87 17.01
C ASP A 4 21.93 -32.37 16.92
N PRO A 5 23.22 -31.98 16.95
CA PRO A 5 23.65 -30.57 16.88
C PRO A 5 23.16 -29.83 15.62
N PHE A 6 22.76 -30.59 14.60
CA PHE A 6 22.24 -30.10 13.34
C PHE A 6 20.91 -29.35 13.50
N TRP A 7 20.07 -29.75 14.46
CA TRP A 7 18.75 -29.15 14.68
C TRP A 7 18.82 -27.72 15.24
N LEU A 8 19.77 -27.46 16.14
CA LEU A 8 19.98 -26.13 16.71
C LEU A 8 20.63 -25.17 15.71
N TYR A 9 21.57 -25.67 14.89
CA TYR A 9 22.16 -24.90 13.79
C TYR A 9 21.12 -24.51 12.72
N PHE A 10 20.13 -25.38 12.47
CA PHE A 10 19.09 -25.17 11.47
C PHE A 10 18.03 -24.14 11.92
N ILE A 11 17.60 -24.19 13.19
CA ILE A 11 16.64 -23.23 13.74
C ILE A 11 17.23 -21.81 13.80
N GLN A 12 18.52 -21.68 14.12
CA GLN A 12 19.21 -20.39 14.20
C GLN A 12 19.42 -19.72 12.82
N ARG A 13 19.42 -20.50 11.73
CA ARG A 13 19.47 -19.99 10.34
C ARG A 13 18.10 -19.59 9.80
N LEU A 14 17.02 -20.23 10.27
CA LEU A 14 15.65 -19.91 9.86
C LEU A 14 15.16 -18.54 10.36
N SER A 15 15.69 -18.06 11.49
CA SER A 15 15.37 -16.74 12.04
C SER A 15 16.06 -15.56 11.31
N LEU A 16 16.96 -15.83 10.36
CA LEU A 16 17.78 -14.80 9.67
C LEU A 16 17.44 -14.60 8.20
N LEU A 17 16.43 -15.27 7.66
CA LEU A 17 16.08 -15.22 6.23
C LEU A 17 14.91 -14.26 5.99
N SER A 18 15.14 -13.24 5.14
CA SER A 18 14.05 -12.35 4.69
C SER A 18 13.02 -13.14 3.87
N ILE A 19 11.78 -12.63 3.84
CA ILE A 19 10.60 -13.27 3.22
C ILE A 19 10.86 -13.75 1.78
N ALA A 20 11.74 -13.09 1.03
CA ALA A 20 12.11 -13.47 -0.34
C ALA A 20 13.01 -14.72 -0.45
N SER A 21 13.77 -15.05 0.59
CA SER A 21 14.62 -16.26 0.64
C SER A 21 13.87 -17.49 1.16
N PHE A 22 12.79 -17.26 1.92
CA PHE A 22 11.89 -18.30 2.41
C PHE A 22 11.21 -19.05 1.24
N THR A 23 10.80 -18.33 0.19
CA THR A 23 10.11 -18.89 -0.97
C THR A 23 10.97 -19.88 -1.78
N LYS A 24 12.28 -19.63 -1.91
CA LYS A 24 13.18 -20.51 -2.67
C LYS A 24 13.52 -21.80 -1.92
N HIS A 25 13.76 -21.73 -0.61
CA HIS A 25 14.10 -22.92 0.18
C HIS A 25 12.87 -23.77 0.55
N PHE A 26 11.70 -23.14 0.70
CA PHE A 26 10.44 -23.85 1.00
C PHE A 26 9.88 -24.61 -0.21
N LEU A 27 10.08 -24.11 -1.44
CA LEU A 27 9.75 -24.86 -2.67
C LEU A 27 10.60 -26.14 -2.81
N LEU A 28 11.85 -26.12 -2.38
CA LEU A 28 12.72 -27.30 -2.38
C LEU A 28 12.30 -28.33 -1.33
N LEU A 29 11.84 -27.88 -0.16
CA LEU A 29 11.33 -28.76 0.90
C LEU A 29 10.07 -29.53 0.47
N LEU A 30 9.20 -28.93 -0.35
CA LEU A 30 8.00 -29.58 -0.89
C LEU A 30 8.29 -30.70 -1.90
N LEU A 31 9.53 -30.80 -2.42
CA LEU A 31 9.94 -31.89 -3.31
C LEU A 31 10.18 -33.21 -2.57
N PHE A 32 10.31 -33.21 -1.23
CA PHE A 32 10.78 -34.37 -0.46
C PHE A 32 9.79 -34.97 0.55
N PHE A 33 8.58 -34.41 0.74
CA PHE A 33 7.66 -34.90 1.78
C PHE A 33 6.46 -35.72 1.26
N PRO A 34 6.13 -36.87 1.88
CA PRO A 34 5.01 -37.72 1.48
C PRO A 34 3.65 -37.24 1.99
N GLU A 35 2.60 -37.58 1.24
CA GLU A 35 1.17 -37.16 1.32
C GLU A 35 0.54 -37.14 2.73
N ARG A 36 1.07 -37.92 3.69
CA ARG A 36 0.54 -38.05 5.05
C ARG A 36 0.67 -36.78 5.90
N ILE A 37 1.62 -35.90 5.60
CA ILE A 37 1.81 -34.64 6.34
C ILE A 37 0.81 -33.58 5.86
N PHE A 38 0.51 -33.55 4.56
CA PHE A 38 -0.44 -32.61 3.97
C PHE A 38 -1.87 -32.82 4.48
N ALA A 39 -2.29 -34.07 4.64
CA ALA A 39 -3.57 -34.43 5.26
C ALA A 39 -3.67 -33.96 6.73
N LYS A 40 -2.56 -33.99 7.49
CA LYS A 40 -2.52 -33.49 8.88
C LYS A 40 -2.59 -31.97 8.95
N ILE A 41 -1.92 -31.26 8.04
CA ILE A 41 -1.97 -29.78 7.94
C ILE A 41 -3.39 -29.32 7.59
N LEU A 42 -4.05 -29.97 6.63
CA LEU A 42 -5.46 -29.69 6.28
C LEU A 42 -6.44 -30.00 7.42
N CYS A 43 -6.20 -31.09 8.16
CA CYS A 43 -7.04 -31.44 9.31
C CYS A 43 -6.90 -30.44 10.48
N HIS A 44 -5.74 -29.79 10.62
CA HIS A 44 -5.50 -28.75 11.61
C HIS A 44 -6.09 -27.38 11.21
N ALA A 45 -6.18 -27.10 9.90
CA ALA A 45 -6.80 -25.89 9.34
C ALA A 45 -8.35 -25.88 9.40
N ARG A 46 -8.98 -27.02 9.71
CA ARG A 46 -10.44 -27.23 9.79
C ARG A 46 -11.17 -26.35 10.82
N GLY A 47 -10.44 -25.66 11.70
CA GLY A 47 -11.00 -24.87 12.80
C GLY A 47 -11.57 -23.49 12.45
N LYS A 48 -11.41 -22.94 11.24
CA LYS A 48 -11.70 -21.50 11.02
C LYS A 48 -12.58 -21.10 9.84
N ASN A 49 -12.98 -21.97 8.91
CA ASN A 49 -13.89 -21.54 7.83
C ASN A 49 -14.70 -22.72 7.23
N ARG A 50 -15.93 -22.92 7.73
CA ARG A 50 -16.81 -24.05 7.33
C ARG A 50 -17.45 -23.93 5.94
N LYS A 51 -17.41 -22.78 5.27
CA LYS A 51 -18.13 -22.57 3.99
C LYS A 51 -17.30 -22.85 2.73
N ILE A 52 -15.97 -22.74 2.79
CA ILE A 52 -15.09 -22.87 1.61
C ILE A 52 -14.59 -24.32 1.43
N PHE A 53 -14.61 -25.11 2.50
CA PHE A 53 -14.02 -26.45 2.53
C PHE A 53 -14.75 -27.49 1.65
N PRO A 54 -16.10 -27.57 1.63
CA PRO A 54 -16.81 -28.58 0.83
C PRO A 54 -16.57 -28.39 -0.68
N ALA A 55 -16.56 -27.14 -1.14
CA ALA A 55 -16.32 -26.80 -2.55
C ALA A 55 -14.88 -27.15 -2.99
N PHE A 56 -13.89 -26.90 -2.14
CA PHE A 56 -12.50 -27.24 -2.43
C PHE A 56 -12.24 -28.76 -2.41
N THR A 57 -12.91 -29.48 -1.52
CA THR A 57 -12.78 -30.95 -1.43
C THR A 57 -13.47 -31.63 -2.61
N GLN A 58 -14.65 -31.16 -3.01
CA GLN A 58 -15.36 -31.65 -4.19
C GLN A 58 -14.58 -31.35 -5.47
N PHE A 59 -14.06 -30.12 -5.61
CA PHE A 59 -13.22 -29.75 -6.75
C PHE A 59 -11.94 -30.60 -6.83
N TYR A 60 -11.27 -30.86 -5.70
CA TYR A 60 -10.08 -31.73 -5.68
C TYR A 60 -10.43 -33.18 -6.06
N HIS A 61 -11.58 -33.69 -5.59
CA HIS A 61 -12.04 -35.04 -5.90
C HIS A 61 -12.40 -35.18 -7.39
N ASP A 62 -13.12 -34.20 -7.96
CA ASP A 62 -13.51 -34.17 -9.36
C ASP A 62 -12.29 -33.98 -10.28
N LEU A 63 -11.29 -33.18 -9.86
CA LEU A 63 -10.03 -33.01 -10.59
C LEU A 63 -9.21 -34.31 -10.64
N VAL A 64 -9.11 -35.02 -9.51
CA VAL A 64 -8.37 -36.29 -9.43
C VAL A 64 -9.07 -37.39 -10.22
N LEU A 65 -10.41 -37.41 -10.25
CA LEU A 65 -11.18 -38.35 -11.07
C LEU A 65 -11.02 -38.06 -12.57
N ASN A 66 -11.10 -36.79 -13.00
CA ASN A 66 -10.93 -36.41 -14.40
C ASN A 66 -9.50 -36.66 -14.90
N LEU A 67 -8.48 -36.46 -14.06
CA LEU A 67 -7.08 -36.76 -14.40
C LEU A 67 -6.78 -38.28 -14.47
N LYS A 68 -7.56 -39.13 -13.79
CA LYS A 68 -7.45 -40.59 -13.89
C LYS A 68 -8.10 -41.16 -15.16
N GLN A 69 -9.10 -40.46 -15.72
CA GLN A 69 -9.84 -40.88 -16.91
C GLN A 69 -9.26 -40.34 -18.23
N TRP A 70 -8.20 -39.54 -18.16
CA TRP A 70 -7.58 -38.95 -19.34
C TRP A 70 -6.63 -39.96 -20.02
N GLU A 71 -7.06 -40.55 -21.14
CA GLU A 71 -6.18 -41.25 -22.08
C GLU A 71 -5.80 -40.33 -23.25
N PRO A 72 -4.51 -40.30 -23.66
CA PRO A 72 -4.08 -39.48 -24.79
C PRO A 72 -4.56 -40.07 -26.13
N PRO A 73 -4.89 -39.23 -27.14
CA PRO A 73 -5.40 -39.71 -28.41
C PRO A 73 -4.26 -40.33 -29.24
N GLY A 74 -4.34 -41.63 -29.50
CA GLY A 74 -3.49 -42.34 -30.45
C GLY A 74 -2.93 -43.66 -29.92
N ALA A 75 -3.74 -44.72 -29.94
CA ALA A 75 -3.25 -46.09 -29.85
C ALA A 75 -4.07 -46.96 -30.82
N VAL A 76 -3.59 -47.09 -32.06
CA VAL A 76 -4.00 -48.18 -32.95
C VAL A 76 -3.14 -49.39 -32.56
N PRO A 77 -3.71 -50.57 -32.28
CA PRO A 77 -2.92 -51.71 -31.85
C PRO A 77 -2.28 -52.38 -33.08
N GLU A 78 -0.95 -52.33 -33.18
CA GLU A 78 -0.22 -53.21 -34.09
C GLU A 78 -0.10 -54.60 -33.45
N GLN A 79 -0.57 -55.62 -34.16
CA GLN A 79 -0.56 -57.00 -33.67
C GLN A 79 0.86 -57.55 -33.59
N GLY A 80 1.21 -58.06 -32.41
CA GLY A 80 2.26 -59.05 -32.24
C GLY A 80 3.65 -58.49 -31.95
N LYS A 81 3.93 -58.21 -30.67
CA LYS A 81 5.16 -58.61 -29.95
C LYS A 81 5.15 -58.04 -28.53
N GLY A 82 5.42 -58.93 -27.55
CA GLY A 82 6.06 -58.64 -26.26
C GLY A 82 5.47 -57.53 -25.39
N VAL A 83 4.73 -57.91 -24.37
CA VAL A 83 4.33 -57.04 -23.25
C VAL A 83 5.57 -56.42 -22.59
N CYS A 84 5.71 -55.09 -22.67
CA CYS A 84 6.53 -54.29 -21.76
C CYS A 84 5.60 -53.50 -20.83
N PRO A 85 5.91 -53.36 -19.53
CA PRO A 85 5.01 -52.73 -18.59
C PRO A 85 4.88 -51.24 -18.91
N MET A 86 3.63 -50.79 -19.06
CA MET A 86 3.28 -49.37 -19.22
C MET A 86 3.86 -48.57 -18.05
N GLN A 87 4.80 -47.66 -18.35
CA GLN A 87 5.15 -46.59 -17.43
C GLN A 87 3.93 -45.69 -17.26
N HIS A 88 3.25 -45.82 -16.12
CA HIS A 88 2.25 -44.84 -15.70
C HIS A 88 2.89 -43.45 -15.68
N GLY A 89 2.48 -42.61 -16.64
CA GLY A 89 2.79 -41.18 -16.64
C GLY A 89 2.45 -40.59 -15.28
N SER A 90 3.48 -40.14 -14.56
CA SER A 90 3.36 -39.71 -13.18
C SER A 90 2.42 -38.50 -13.10
N LEU A 91 1.20 -38.70 -12.57
CA LEU A 91 0.22 -37.65 -12.22
C LEU A 91 0.82 -36.53 -11.34
N ARG A 92 2.05 -36.72 -10.84
CA ARG A 92 2.81 -35.72 -10.08
C ARG A 92 3.10 -34.46 -10.88
N ALA A 93 3.33 -34.52 -12.19
CA ALA A 93 3.66 -33.33 -12.97
C ALA A 93 2.49 -32.31 -13.09
N PRO A 94 1.29 -32.70 -13.56
CA PRO A 94 0.17 -31.76 -13.67
C PRO A 94 -0.32 -31.26 -12.30
N VAL A 95 -0.32 -32.10 -11.26
CA VAL A 95 -0.68 -31.69 -9.90
C VAL A 95 0.32 -30.70 -9.31
N ARG A 96 1.62 -30.84 -9.59
CA ARG A 96 2.66 -29.88 -9.16
C ARG A 96 2.51 -28.52 -9.82
N VAL A 97 2.22 -28.50 -11.13
CA VAL A 97 1.99 -27.25 -11.87
C VAL A 97 0.73 -26.55 -11.37
N PHE A 98 -0.34 -27.31 -11.11
CA PHE A 98 -1.58 -26.78 -10.55
C PHE A 98 -1.39 -26.20 -9.13
N MET A 99 -0.70 -26.91 -8.24
CA MET A 99 -0.44 -26.42 -6.88
C MET A 99 0.49 -25.19 -6.87
N ALA A 100 1.47 -25.14 -7.78
CA ALA A 100 2.30 -23.96 -7.95
C ALA A 100 1.49 -22.75 -8.44
N ALA A 101 0.56 -22.95 -9.39
CA ALA A 101 -0.33 -21.90 -9.87
C ALA A 101 -1.30 -21.43 -8.78
N VAL A 102 -1.87 -22.33 -7.98
CA VAL A 102 -2.75 -21.98 -6.85
C VAL A 102 -1.98 -21.21 -5.77
N LEU A 103 -0.77 -21.64 -5.40
CA LEU A 103 0.05 -20.93 -4.42
C LEU A 103 0.53 -19.56 -4.92
N LEU A 104 0.82 -19.44 -6.22
CA LEU A 104 1.10 -18.15 -6.86
C LEU A 104 -0.14 -17.24 -6.81
N CYS A 105 -1.32 -17.73 -7.18
CA CYS A 105 -2.58 -16.98 -7.06
C CYS A 105 -2.89 -16.57 -5.61
N LEU A 106 -2.66 -17.46 -4.64
CA LEU A 106 -2.84 -17.16 -3.22
C LEU A 106 -1.84 -16.12 -2.71
N SER A 107 -0.62 -16.05 -3.27
CA SER A 107 0.34 -14.98 -2.96
C SER A 107 -0.11 -13.61 -3.48
N PHE A 108 -0.81 -13.57 -4.62
CA PHE A 108 -1.46 -12.34 -5.12
C PHE A 108 -2.70 -11.94 -4.30
N LEU A 109 -3.40 -12.89 -3.69
CA LEU A 109 -4.53 -12.65 -2.78
C LEU A 109 -4.09 -12.27 -1.35
N ALA A 110 -2.89 -12.67 -0.93
CA ALA A 110 -2.31 -12.38 0.38
C ALA A 110 -1.41 -11.12 0.39
N ALA A 111 -1.15 -10.52 -0.77
CA ALA A 111 -0.67 -9.15 -0.79
C ALA A 111 -1.72 -8.29 -0.07
N PRO A 112 -1.33 -7.45 0.92
CA PRO A 112 -2.27 -6.52 1.49
C PRO A 112 -2.80 -5.68 0.32
N LYS A 113 -4.08 -5.90 -0.04
CA LYS A 113 -4.81 -4.90 -0.82
C LYS A 113 -4.61 -3.63 -0.01
N ALA A 114 -3.94 -2.62 -0.58
CA ALA A 114 -3.95 -1.28 -0.05
C ALA A 114 -5.43 -0.96 0.17
N ALA A 115 -5.87 -0.99 1.43
CA ALA A 115 -7.24 -0.71 1.76
C ALA A 115 -7.39 0.77 1.45
N ALA A 116 -8.23 1.11 0.48
CA ALA A 116 -8.60 2.50 0.24
C ALA A 116 -8.98 3.11 1.59
N ALA A 117 -8.24 4.15 2.02
CA ALA A 117 -8.45 4.79 3.31
C ALA A 117 -9.74 5.60 3.21
N GLN A 118 -10.88 5.05 3.60
CA GLN A 118 -12.16 5.75 3.45
C GLN A 118 -12.14 7.09 4.21
N LEU A 119 -12.77 8.12 3.64
CA LEU A 119 -13.01 9.37 4.36
C LEU A 119 -13.97 9.13 5.52
N GLN A 120 -13.64 9.66 6.69
CA GLN A 120 -14.45 9.59 7.89
C GLN A 120 -14.58 10.99 8.48
N ASP A 121 -15.74 11.30 9.06
CA ASP A 121 -15.88 12.49 9.88
C ASP A 121 -15.06 12.26 11.16
N VAL A 122 -14.00 13.04 11.29
CA VAL A 122 -13.19 13.10 12.50
C VAL A 122 -13.40 14.48 13.10
N ASN A 123 -14.39 14.60 13.98
CA ASN A 123 -14.69 15.82 14.74
C ASN A 123 -14.82 17.08 13.87
N GLY A 124 -15.56 17.01 12.75
CA GLY A 124 -15.86 18.15 11.88
C GLY A 124 -14.94 18.30 10.66
N ILE A 125 -14.06 17.34 10.40
CA ILE A 125 -13.22 17.26 9.19
C ILE A 125 -13.39 15.89 8.55
N MET A 126 -13.66 15.83 7.23
CA MET A 126 -13.64 14.57 6.49
C MET A 126 -12.20 14.20 6.19
N LEU A 127 -11.64 13.26 6.93
CA LEU A 127 -10.24 12.86 6.84
C LEU A 127 -10.13 11.39 6.39
N LEU A 128 -9.13 11.06 5.58
CA LEU A 128 -8.83 9.66 5.24
C LEU A 128 -8.59 8.88 6.54
N SER A 129 -9.14 7.66 6.62
CA SER A 129 -8.93 6.80 7.79
C SER A 129 -7.48 6.30 7.81
N PHE A 130 -6.68 6.79 8.76
CA PHE A 130 -5.32 6.31 9.01
C PHE A 130 -4.97 6.43 10.49
N ASP A 131 -3.99 5.63 10.93
CA ASP A 131 -3.43 5.74 12.28
C ASP A 131 -2.54 6.98 12.37
N SER A 132 -3.04 8.00 13.08
CA SER A 132 -2.34 9.26 13.29
C SER A 132 -0.97 9.08 13.96
N GLN A 133 -0.80 8.06 14.81
CA GLN A 133 0.47 7.78 15.47
C GLN A 133 1.54 7.30 14.50
N GLN A 134 1.15 6.63 13.41
CA GLN A 134 2.10 6.23 12.36
C GLN A 134 2.66 7.46 11.63
N ILE A 135 1.81 8.45 11.33
CA ILE A 135 2.24 9.71 10.72
C ILE A 135 3.11 10.52 11.69
N VAL A 136 2.70 10.65 12.94
CA VAL A 136 3.48 11.32 13.99
C VAL A 136 4.84 10.66 14.19
N SER A 137 4.93 9.33 14.11
CA SER A 137 6.20 8.58 14.24
C SER A 137 7.19 8.86 13.11
N ILE A 138 6.71 9.25 11.92
CA ILE A 138 7.57 9.71 10.82
C ILE A 138 8.14 11.09 11.13
N GLY A 139 7.34 11.94 11.79
CA GLY A 139 7.73 13.26 12.25
C GLY A 139 7.86 14.29 11.13
N ASN A 140 8.24 15.49 11.52
CA ASN A 140 8.43 16.63 10.62
C ASN A 140 9.64 16.42 9.70
N GLN A 141 9.64 17.12 8.57
CA GLN A 141 10.72 17.08 7.59
C GLN A 141 12.04 17.57 8.17
N THR A 142 13.12 16.99 7.66
CA THR A 142 14.43 17.64 7.66
C THR A 142 14.50 18.66 6.51
N SER A 143 15.26 19.74 6.68
CA SER A 143 15.38 20.84 5.72
C SER A 143 15.50 20.37 4.27
N GLY A 144 14.67 20.93 3.38
CA GLY A 144 14.68 20.66 1.94
C GLY A 144 14.13 19.31 1.50
N ARG A 145 13.43 18.55 2.38
CA ARG A 145 12.91 17.21 2.06
C ARG A 145 11.38 17.09 2.07
N CYS A 146 10.65 18.19 1.94
CA CYS A 146 9.18 18.20 1.95
C CYS A 146 8.56 17.16 0.99
N SER A 147 9.08 17.07 -0.24
CA SER A 147 8.62 16.09 -1.24
C SER A 147 8.76 14.64 -0.80
N TRP A 148 9.87 14.29 -0.14
CA TRP A 148 10.10 12.94 0.37
C TRP A 148 9.19 12.60 1.54
N TYR A 149 9.02 13.53 2.48
CA TYR A 149 8.14 13.32 3.64
C TYR A 149 6.66 13.25 3.23
N ALA A 150 6.21 14.11 2.32
CA ALA A 150 4.86 14.02 1.76
C ALA A 150 4.61 12.64 1.10
N LEU A 151 5.60 12.11 0.37
CA LEU A 151 5.53 10.78 -0.22
C LEU A 151 5.48 9.66 0.84
N ARG A 152 6.25 9.80 1.92
CA ARG A 152 6.22 8.86 3.05
C ARG A 152 4.88 8.85 3.77
N TYR A 153 4.27 10.01 4.00
CA TYR A 153 2.93 10.08 4.60
C TYR A 153 1.90 9.39 3.72
N ALA A 154 1.89 9.71 2.43
CA ALA A 154 0.98 9.13 1.47
C ALA A 154 1.09 7.59 1.42
N ARG A 155 2.32 7.06 1.40
CA ARG A 155 2.56 5.62 1.50
C ARG A 155 2.15 5.02 2.83
N THR A 156 2.38 5.72 3.93
CA THR A 156 1.99 5.22 5.26
C THR A 156 0.49 5.00 5.36
N ILE A 157 -0.30 5.91 4.80
CA ILE A 157 -1.76 5.80 4.72
C ILE A 157 -2.17 4.59 3.87
N LEU A 158 -1.59 4.46 2.66
CA LEU A 158 -1.93 3.36 1.74
C LEU A 158 -1.46 1.98 2.22
N ASP A 159 -0.31 1.93 2.89
CA ASP A 159 0.33 0.68 3.35
C ASP A 159 -0.11 0.26 4.75
N GLY A 160 -0.76 1.15 5.51
CA GLY A 160 -1.18 0.93 6.90
C GLY A 160 -0.02 0.74 7.88
N LYS A 161 1.20 1.19 7.53
CA LYS A 161 2.39 1.11 8.37
C LYS A 161 3.36 2.27 8.06
N PRO A 162 4.19 2.72 9.02
CA PRO A 162 5.16 3.79 8.78
C PRO A 162 6.10 3.49 7.61
N CYS A 163 6.11 4.37 6.61
CA CYS A 163 7.01 4.26 5.45
C CYS A 163 8.42 4.75 5.80
N SER A 164 9.44 3.91 5.56
CA SER A 164 10.85 4.27 5.77
C SER A 164 11.39 5.26 4.73
N GLY A 165 10.74 5.35 3.56
CA GLY A 165 11.19 6.18 2.44
C GLY A 165 12.44 5.66 1.70
N SER A 166 12.88 4.44 1.99
CA SER A 166 14.04 3.83 1.32
C SER A 166 13.82 3.76 -0.19
N GLY A 167 14.79 4.22 -0.98
CA GLY A 167 14.71 4.26 -2.44
C GLY A 167 13.81 5.37 -3.02
N MET A 168 13.19 6.20 -2.17
CA MET A 168 12.29 7.29 -2.60
C MET A 168 12.98 8.66 -2.65
N TRP A 169 14.31 8.72 -2.49
CA TRP A 169 15.08 9.97 -2.50
C TRP A 169 16.34 9.87 -3.34
N SER A 170 16.52 10.80 -4.28
CA SER A 170 17.72 10.98 -5.08
C SER A 170 17.85 12.44 -5.53
N ASN A 171 18.26 13.34 -4.62
CA ASN A 171 18.22 14.80 -4.80
C ASN A 171 16.82 15.36 -5.10
N GLY A 172 15.80 14.65 -4.62
CA GLY A 172 14.39 14.89 -4.87
C GLY A 172 13.60 13.60 -4.65
N ALA A 173 12.29 13.72 -4.45
CA ALA A 173 11.45 12.54 -4.32
C ALA A 173 11.40 11.74 -5.62
N VAL A 174 11.60 10.43 -5.52
CA VAL A 174 11.47 9.48 -6.63
C VAL A 174 10.04 8.95 -6.63
N TRP A 175 9.13 9.68 -7.28
CA TRP A 175 7.69 9.40 -7.27
C TRP A 175 7.34 7.98 -7.72
N SER A 176 7.99 7.52 -8.80
CA SER A 176 7.77 6.19 -9.38
C SER A 176 8.15 5.05 -8.42
N ALA A 177 9.15 5.25 -7.54
CA ALA A 177 9.53 4.26 -6.54
C ALA A 177 8.45 4.00 -5.49
N ALA A 178 7.47 4.91 -5.37
CA ALA A 178 6.32 4.81 -4.48
C ALA A 178 5.00 4.57 -5.24
N GLY A 179 5.04 4.37 -6.55
CA GLY A 179 3.85 4.23 -7.39
C GLY A 179 3.07 5.54 -7.54
N TYR A 180 3.76 6.69 -7.57
CA TYR A 180 3.15 8.00 -7.82
C TYR A 180 3.58 8.56 -9.18
N TYR A 181 2.65 9.20 -9.88
CA TYR A 181 2.89 9.86 -11.16
C TYR A 181 2.38 11.31 -11.14
N ALA A 182 2.88 12.12 -12.07
CA ALA A 182 2.48 13.52 -12.16
C ALA A 182 1.11 13.68 -12.82
N TYR A 183 0.31 14.60 -12.28
CA TYR A 183 -0.89 15.11 -12.94
C TYR A 183 -0.80 16.63 -13.03
N SER A 184 -1.16 17.16 -14.20
CA SER A 184 -1.18 18.59 -14.52
C SER A 184 -2.46 18.92 -15.27
N GLY A 185 -3.02 20.10 -15.03
CA GLY A 185 -4.24 20.60 -15.67
C GLY A 185 -4.56 22.02 -15.22
N SER A 186 -5.75 22.51 -15.55
CA SER A 186 -6.27 23.75 -14.96
C SER A 186 -6.39 23.62 -13.44
N LEU A 187 -6.51 24.74 -12.73
CA LEU A 187 -6.77 24.73 -11.29
C LEU A 187 -8.02 23.89 -10.97
N SER A 188 -9.12 24.12 -11.68
CA SER A 188 -10.36 23.34 -11.51
C SER A 188 -10.14 21.85 -11.74
N GLY A 189 -9.44 21.45 -12.81
CA GLY A 189 -9.12 20.05 -13.07
C GLY A 189 -8.26 19.42 -11.98
N CYS A 190 -7.32 20.17 -11.40
CA CYS A 190 -6.52 19.69 -10.26
C CYS A 190 -7.39 19.50 -9.00
N LEU A 191 -8.32 20.41 -8.73
CA LEU A 191 -9.21 20.32 -7.56
C LEU A 191 -10.20 19.15 -7.71
N SER A 192 -10.81 18.97 -8.89
CA SER A 192 -11.64 17.80 -9.17
C SER A 192 -10.84 16.51 -9.02
N ARG A 193 -9.60 16.47 -9.53
CA ARG A 193 -8.73 15.30 -9.38
C ARG A 193 -8.38 15.01 -7.92
N LEU A 194 -8.12 16.03 -7.11
CA LEU A 194 -7.90 15.90 -5.67
C LEU A 194 -9.11 15.30 -4.97
N TYR A 195 -10.30 15.82 -5.26
CA TYR A 195 -11.56 15.32 -4.71
C TYR A 195 -11.78 13.84 -5.07
N GLU A 196 -11.70 13.48 -6.34
CA GLU A 196 -11.88 12.09 -6.80
C GLU A 196 -10.94 11.09 -6.12
N GLU A 197 -9.67 11.46 -5.98
CA GLU A 197 -8.67 10.61 -5.33
C GLU A 197 -8.95 10.42 -3.83
N LEU A 198 -9.34 11.49 -3.12
CA LEU A 198 -9.75 11.40 -1.73
C LEU A 198 -11.01 10.53 -1.56
N GLN A 199 -12.01 10.68 -2.43
CA GLN A 199 -13.21 9.83 -2.44
C GLN A 199 -12.86 8.35 -2.70
N ALA A 200 -11.82 8.09 -3.51
CA ALA A 200 -11.27 6.77 -3.75
C ALA A 200 -10.36 6.26 -2.61
N GLY A 201 -10.22 7.02 -1.52
CA GLY A 201 -9.41 6.68 -0.36
C GLY A 201 -7.90 6.79 -0.59
N ARG A 202 -7.48 7.65 -1.52
CA ARG A 202 -6.08 7.81 -1.94
C ARG A 202 -5.57 9.22 -1.59
N PRO A 203 -4.48 9.33 -0.81
CA PRO A 203 -3.86 10.62 -0.53
C PRO A 203 -3.14 11.14 -1.78
N VAL A 204 -3.22 12.46 -1.98
CA VAL A 204 -2.61 13.14 -3.13
C VAL A 204 -1.52 14.09 -2.64
N ILE A 205 -0.40 14.14 -3.34
CA ILE A 205 0.69 15.05 -2.99
C ILE A 205 0.57 16.29 -3.86
N VAL A 206 0.59 17.48 -3.26
CA VAL A 206 0.33 18.75 -3.93
C VAL A 206 1.58 19.62 -3.87
N HIS A 207 1.92 20.23 -5.00
CA HIS A 207 2.93 21.26 -5.11
C HIS A 207 2.31 22.62 -4.91
N LEU A 208 2.71 23.29 -3.84
CA LEU A 208 2.27 24.64 -3.52
C LEU A 208 3.32 25.64 -4.01
N LYS A 209 2.86 26.68 -4.70
CA LYS A 209 3.72 27.80 -5.09
C LYS A 209 4.08 28.59 -3.85
N ASN A 210 5.35 28.95 -3.75
CA ASN A 210 5.73 29.92 -2.75
C ASN A 210 5.20 31.30 -3.13
N THR A 211 4.84 32.07 -2.12
CA THR A 211 4.60 33.50 -2.23
C THR A 211 5.73 34.20 -1.49
N ALA A 212 6.84 34.41 -2.18
CA ALA A 212 7.87 35.29 -1.66
C ALA A 212 7.30 36.72 -1.60
N VAL A 213 7.22 37.29 -0.41
CA VAL A 213 7.14 38.75 -0.25
C VAL A 213 8.39 39.14 0.50
N SER A 214 9.29 39.91 -0.13
CA SER A 214 10.43 40.48 0.59
C SER A 214 9.90 41.42 1.68
N GLY A 215 10.38 41.28 2.91
CA GLY A 215 10.12 42.24 3.98
C GLY A 215 8.79 42.09 4.71
N VAL A 216 8.05 40.98 4.55
CA VAL A 216 6.81 40.77 5.31
C VAL A 216 6.87 39.49 6.12
N SER A 217 6.87 39.64 7.44
CA SER A 217 6.84 38.54 8.41
C SER A 217 5.50 37.81 8.47
N LYS A 218 4.49 38.20 7.67
CA LYS A 218 3.11 37.69 7.58
C LYS A 218 2.54 37.99 6.19
N HIS A 219 1.85 37.06 5.54
CA HIS A 219 1.04 37.42 4.36
C HIS A 219 -0.13 38.29 4.82
N THR A 220 -0.06 39.61 4.62
CA THR A 220 -1.08 40.56 5.09
C THR A 220 -2.47 40.34 4.43
N ASN A 221 -2.53 39.65 3.28
CA ASN A 221 -3.77 39.46 2.51
C ASN A 221 -4.28 38.02 2.44
N ARG A 222 -3.82 37.12 3.32
CA ARG A 222 -4.41 35.77 3.43
C ARG A 222 -5.38 35.73 4.61
N VAL A 223 -6.67 35.63 4.29
CA VAL A 223 -7.80 35.72 5.24
C VAL A 223 -8.10 34.42 5.99
N THR A 224 -7.44 33.31 5.64
CA THR A 224 -7.46 32.07 6.43
C THR A 224 -6.04 31.54 6.54
N SER A 225 -5.59 31.13 7.72
CA SER A 225 -4.23 30.61 7.94
C SER A 225 -4.26 29.72 9.18
N TYR A 226 -4.91 28.58 9.09
CA TYR A 226 -5.14 27.74 10.25
C TYR A 226 -4.65 26.32 10.03
N GLU A 227 -4.07 25.79 11.10
CA GLU A 227 -3.88 24.36 11.31
C GLU A 227 -4.96 23.86 12.24
N TYR A 228 -5.22 22.57 12.16
CA TYR A 228 -6.06 21.84 13.09
C TYR A 228 -5.17 20.82 13.79
N HIS A 229 -5.12 20.86 15.12
CA HIS A 229 -4.34 19.94 15.94
C HIS A 229 -5.28 18.95 16.64
N LEU A 230 -4.96 17.66 16.61
CA LEU A 230 -5.78 16.62 17.21
C LEU A 230 -5.59 16.60 18.74
N SER A 231 -6.53 17.15 19.49
CA SER A 231 -6.55 17.11 20.95
C SER A 231 -7.41 15.95 21.48
N GLY A 232 -7.31 15.67 22.78
CA GLY A 232 -8.19 14.69 23.45
C GLY A 232 -9.69 15.04 23.39
N SER A 233 -10.04 16.29 23.07
CA SER A 233 -11.42 16.76 22.88
C SER A 233 -11.80 16.98 21.40
N GLY A 234 -10.99 16.50 20.45
CA GLY A 234 -11.19 16.70 19.01
C GLY A 234 -10.21 17.70 18.38
N TRP A 235 -10.54 18.27 17.22
CA TRP A 235 -9.64 19.19 16.53
C TRP A 235 -9.69 20.60 17.12
N LYS A 236 -8.50 21.17 17.33
CA LYS A 236 -8.35 22.57 17.74
C LYS A 236 -7.73 23.37 16.60
N GLU A 237 -8.44 24.41 16.19
CA GLU A 237 -7.91 25.40 15.24
C GLU A 237 -6.79 26.23 15.90
N VAL A 238 -5.67 26.37 15.20
CA VAL A 238 -4.49 27.11 15.64
C VAL A 238 -3.99 27.97 14.49
N ASN A 239 -3.60 29.21 14.79
CA ASN A 239 -3.03 30.09 13.77
C ASN A 239 -1.75 29.49 13.20
N TYR A 240 -1.68 29.44 11.88
CA TYR A 240 -0.60 28.84 11.11
C TYR A 240 0.37 29.92 10.60
N PRO A 241 1.55 30.06 11.23
CA PRO A 241 2.48 31.12 10.88
C PRO A 241 3.41 30.67 9.73
N HIS A 242 2.86 30.47 8.54
CA HIS A 242 3.55 30.36 7.23
C HIS A 242 3.83 28.97 6.65
N ILE A 243 3.34 28.77 5.41
CA ILE A 243 3.94 27.89 4.39
C ILE A 243 4.99 28.74 3.69
N ALA A 244 6.20 28.87 4.25
CA ALA A 244 7.29 29.58 3.58
C ALA A 244 8.47 28.65 3.41
N THR A 245 8.55 27.98 2.25
CA THR A 245 9.82 27.43 1.76
C THR A 245 10.21 28.25 0.53
N SER A 246 11.30 29.02 0.65
CA SER A 246 12.13 29.66 -0.41
C SER A 246 11.46 30.19 -1.69
N SER A 247 11.71 31.45 -2.07
CA SER A 247 11.23 32.04 -3.34
C SER A 247 11.61 31.25 -4.59
N THR A 248 12.58 30.34 -4.45
CA THR A 248 13.18 29.56 -5.52
C THR A 248 12.62 28.13 -5.60
N TYR A 249 11.95 27.61 -4.56
CA TYR A 249 11.50 26.22 -4.49
C TYR A 249 10.12 26.10 -3.85
N GLY A 250 9.19 25.43 -4.51
CA GLY A 250 7.84 25.21 -3.99
C GLY A 250 7.81 24.24 -2.82
N HIS A 251 6.66 24.15 -2.17
CA HIS A 251 6.45 23.29 -1.01
C HIS A 251 5.57 22.11 -1.36
N TRP A 252 5.93 20.91 -0.90
CA TRP A 252 5.14 19.70 -1.15
C TRP A 252 4.42 19.27 0.11
N VAL A 253 3.11 19.07 0.01
CA VAL A 253 2.25 18.60 1.10
C VAL A 253 1.46 17.36 0.68
N CYS A 254 0.98 16.57 1.64
CA CYS A 254 0.15 15.39 1.36
C CYS A 254 -1.30 15.67 1.77
N VAL A 255 -2.18 15.90 0.81
CA VAL A 255 -3.62 16.11 1.02
C VAL A 255 -4.27 14.80 1.43
N VAL A 256 -5.02 14.86 2.52
CA VAL A 256 -5.60 13.72 3.23
C VAL A 256 -7.02 13.97 3.71
N GLY A 257 -7.58 15.15 3.47
CA GLY A 257 -8.92 15.47 3.93
C GLY A 257 -9.53 16.61 3.15
N ILE A 258 -10.82 16.78 3.36
CA ILE A 258 -11.66 17.78 2.73
C ILE A 258 -12.70 18.31 3.72
N SER A 259 -13.18 19.52 3.48
CA SER A 259 -14.28 20.12 4.25
C SER A 259 -15.53 19.26 4.09
N PRO A 260 -16.28 18.96 5.18
CA PRO A 260 -17.56 18.27 5.09
C PRO A 260 -18.60 19.06 4.28
N THR A 261 -18.38 20.37 4.08
CA THR A 261 -19.27 21.25 3.32
C THR A 261 -18.74 21.59 1.92
N ALA A 262 -17.69 20.90 1.45
CA ALA A 262 -17.14 21.15 0.12
C ALA A 262 -18.19 20.82 -0.96
N ASP A 263 -18.34 21.72 -1.92
CA ASP A 263 -19.20 21.52 -3.09
C ASP A 263 -18.36 20.97 -4.26
N PRO A 264 -18.58 19.72 -4.72
CA PRO A 264 -17.82 19.13 -5.81
C PRO A 264 -17.85 19.94 -7.12
N GLU A 265 -18.89 20.75 -7.33
CA GLU A 265 -19.04 21.59 -8.52
C GLU A 265 -18.33 22.94 -8.38
N ASN A 266 -18.00 23.35 -7.14
CA ASN A 266 -17.42 24.66 -6.82
C ASN A 266 -16.24 24.57 -5.85
N LEU A 267 -15.38 23.57 -6.04
CA LEU A 267 -14.22 23.32 -5.21
C LEU A 267 -13.24 24.49 -5.19
N ARG A 268 -12.67 24.75 -4.02
CA ARG A 268 -11.58 25.68 -3.76
C ARG A 268 -10.41 24.96 -3.13
N GLU A 269 -9.22 25.55 -3.23
CA GLU A 269 -8.04 24.96 -2.58
C GLU A 269 -8.26 24.88 -1.08
N SER A 270 -8.85 25.92 -0.48
CA SER A 270 -9.22 25.96 0.93
C SER A 270 -10.28 24.95 1.37
N ASP A 271 -10.86 24.15 0.48
CA ASP A 271 -11.66 23.01 0.91
C ASP A 271 -10.81 21.83 1.41
N PHE A 272 -9.51 21.80 1.08
CA PHE A 272 -8.65 20.64 1.33
C PHE A 272 -7.74 20.80 2.56
N TYR A 273 -7.45 19.67 3.20
CA TYR A 273 -6.59 19.55 4.37
C TYR A 273 -5.41 18.61 4.08
N ALA A 274 -4.22 19.00 4.52
CA ALA A 274 -2.98 18.30 4.21
C ALA A 274 -2.12 18.04 5.44
N LEU A 275 -1.39 16.94 5.39
CA LEU A 275 -0.20 16.70 6.21
C LEU A 275 0.94 17.53 5.63
N ASP A 276 1.29 18.61 6.34
CA ASP A 276 2.40 19.47 5.99
C ASP A 276 3.70 18.92 6.59
N PRO A 277 4.69 18.54 5.77
CA PRO A 277 5.97 18.08 6.29
C PRO A 277 6.68 19.09 7.22
N ALA A 278 6.47 20.39 7.09
CA ALA A 278 7.06 21.38 8.00
C ALA A 278 6.51 21.26 9.43
N ARG A 279 5.29 20.74 9.61
CA ARG A 279 4.61 20.70 10.89
C ARG A 279 3.49 19.65 10.94
N VAL A 280 3.81 18.41 10.66
CA VAL A 280 2.85 17.30 10.77
C VAL A 280 2.63 16.88 12.23
N SER A 281 3.60 17.15 13.10
CA SER A 281 3.58 16.83 14.52
C SER A 281 4.00 18.03 15.36
N VAL A 282 3.17 18.39 16.35
CA VAL A 282 3.43 19.43 17.35
C VAL A 282 3.33 18.79 18.73
N ASN A 283 4.46 18.68 19.44
CA ASN A 283 4.52 18.01 20.75
C ASN A 283 3.93 16.59 20.76
N GLY A 284 4.10 15.83 19.67
CA GLY A 284 3.56 14.47 19.53
C GLY A 284 2.09 14.41 19.10
N THR A 285 1.46 15.56 18.87
CA THR A 285 0.08 15.67 18.37
C THR A 285 0.07 15.87 16.86
N LEU A 286 -0.80 15.13 16.16
CA LEU A 286 -1.01 15.31 14.72
C LEU A 286 -1.56 16.70 14.44
N ALA A 287 -0.98 17.37 13.44
CA ALA A 287 -1.48 18.60 12.88
C ALA A 287 -1.81 18.40 11.39
N VAL A 288 -2.94 18.94 10.96
CA VAL A 288 -3.34 19.05 9.55
C VAL A 288 -3.48 20.52 9.19
N THR A 289 -3.03 20.88 8.00
CA THR A 289 -3.01 22.26 7.51
C THR A 289 -4.10 22.43 6.47
N LYS A 290 -4.94 23.44 6.63
CA LYS A 290 -5.89 23.84 5.58
C LYS A 290 -5.10 24.48 4.44
N LEU A 291 -5.34 24.04 3.21
CA LEU A 291 -4.72 24.70 2.04
C LEU A 291 -5.28 26.12 1.88
N LEU A 292 -4.57 26.95 1.13
CA LEU A 292 -4.90 28.36 0.95
C LEU A 292 -5.23 28.60 -0.52
N ASP A 293 -6.24 29.42 -0.77
CA ASP A 293 -6.62 29.77 -2.14
C ASP A 293 -5.49 30.50 -2.86
N GLY A 294 -5.36 30.20 -4.15
CA GLY A 294 -4.29 30.68 -5.00
C GLY A 294 -2.92 30.20 -4.52
N THR A 295 -2.78 28.94 -4.11
CA THR A 295 -1.47 28.35 -3.74
C THR A 295 -1.08 27.10 -4.51
N ILE A 296 -1.98 26.42 -5.22
CA ILE A 296 -1.56 25.30 -6.07
C ILE A 296 -0.68 25.83 -7.22
N TRP A 297 0.46 25.18 -7.45
CA TRP A 297 1.39 25.56 -8.52
C TRP A 297 1.03 24.86 -9.85
N THR A 298 -0.03 25.33 -10.49
CA THR A 298 -0.56 24.75 -11.74
C THR A 298 0.48 24.68 -12.87
N ASP A 299 1.40 25.65 -12.93
CA ASP A 299 2.43 25.73 -13.97
C ASP A 299 3.62 24.79 -13.73
N ASN A 300 3.66 24.06 -12.60
CA ASN A 300 4.83 23.26 -12.21
C ASN A 300 4.44 21.94 -11.54
N SER A 301 3.89 21.02 -12.34
CA SER A 301 3.52 19.66 -11.91
C SER A 301 2.72 19.65 -10.59
N PRO A 302 1.50 20.19 -10.60
CA PRO A 302 0.75 20.53 -9.39
C PRO A 302 0.47 19.33 -8.50
N LEU A 303 0.20 18.15 -9.06
CA LEU A 303 -0.18 16.97 -8.29
C LEU A 303 0.75 15.78 -8.54
N LYS A 304 0.91 14.94 -7.51
CA LYS A 304 1.31 13.54 -7.64
C LYS A 304 0.19 12.66 -7.12
N VAL A 305 -0.24 11.73 -7.96
CA VAL A 305 -1.36 10.82 -7.73
C VAL A 305 -0.87 9.37 -7.72
N ALA A 306 -1.52 8.52 -6.93
CA ALA A 306 -1.18 7.09 -6.87
C ALA A 306 -1.61 6.36 -8.15
N ALA A 307 -0.78 5.41 -8.60
CA ALA A 307 -1.01 4.53 -9.75
C ALA A 307 -2.10 3.47 -9.51
#